data_AF-A0A849TXS6-F1
#
_entry.id   AF-A0A849TXS6-F1
#
_cell.length_a   1.000
_cell.length_b   1.000
_cell.length_c   1.000
_cell.angle_alpha   90.00
_cell.angle_beta   90.00
_cell.angle_gamma   90.00
#
_symmetry.space_group_name_H-M   'P 1'
#
loop_
_entity.id
_entity.type
_entity.pdbx_description
1 polymer ?
#
loop_
_entity_poly.entity_id
_entity_poly.type
_entity_poly.pdbx_seq_one_letter_code
_entity_poly.pdbx_strand_id
1 'polypeptide(L)'
;MPLSNCLKIKLVFWLLLLVLMPQVHARDVSMASGNLLLTPSHGQGEAWGKSKCSSCHFMSRLHNTVPKIKVIVEKKGFSTCTGCHGSNGTKAARQCLVCHNVNDLPVNPIRTGKHRHDFNLKKDLPTTSAQCEVCHVGSDMDGTFEIKQDLTMFNDKLVGKSAYVDVNDFCIRCHNRDHQQKKHKIKNAGKRDQSIAAENDFLKIDKHGVTDGAEVERALYPGLREGYQYKSIVDCVDCHTMHGTKNPGLIIDDSRKGVFHLDAQFRKEAYKAEIFDGVNTNGESVPKSDYSQLCVLCHSMNVTDQERKLSGGAQDTGNGLNGVHFNDGADCVTCHSHGERVQKGL
;
A
#
# COMPACT_ATOMS: atom_id res chain seq x y z
N MET A 1 -37.39 -57.52 5.50
CA MET A 1 -37.30 -57.21 6.94
C MET A 1 -37.17 -55.70 7.10
N PRO A 2 -38.11 -55.02 7.78
CA PRO A 2 -38.03 -53.58 7.96
C PRO A 2 -36.87 -53.26 8.89
N LEU A 3 -35.91 -52.47 8.40
CA LEU A 3 -34.86 -51.87 9.21
C LEU A 3 -35.51 -51.09 10.35
N SER A 4 -35.26 -51.54 11.58
CA SER A 4 -35.71 -50.91 12.82
C SER A 4 -35.51 -49.40 12.75
N ASN A 5 -36.53 -48.63 13.14
CA ASN A 5 -36.49 -47.15 13.17
C ASN A 5 -35.28 -46.61 13.96
N CYS A 6 -34.74 -47.40 14.89
CA CYS A 6 -33.55 -47.06 15.64
C CYS A 6 -32.27 -46.99 14.77
N LEU A 7 -32.17 -47.81 13.72
CA LEU A 7 -31.02 -47.79 12.81
C LEU A 7 -31.06 -46.60 11.84
N LYS A 8 -32.26 -46.22 11.40
CA LYS A 8 -32.46 -45.06 10.51
C LYS A 8 -32.11 -43.74 11.21
N ILE A 9 -32.48 -43.59 12.48
CA ILE A 9 -32.16 -42.40 13.27
C ILE A 9 -30.65 -42.30 13.51
N LYS A 10 -29.97 -43.42 13.83
CA LYS A 10 -28.52 -43.44 13.98
C LYS A 10 -27.78 -43.08 12.68
N LEU A 11 -28.25 -43.57 11.53
CA LEU A 11 -27.62 -43.27 10.24
C LEU A 11 -27.75 -41.79 9.86
N VAL A 12 -28.92 -41.19 10.08
CA VAL A 12 -29.17 -39.76 9.81
C VAL A 12 -28.34 -38.88 10.76
N PHE A 13 -28.21 -39.27 12.03
CA PHE A 13 -27.39 -38.52 13.00
C PHE A 13 -25.89 -38.57 12.65
N TRP A 14 -25.38 -39.70 12.18
CA TRP A 14 -23.99 -39.82 11.70
C TRP A 14 -23.73 -39.05 10.39
N LEU A 15 -24.71 -39.02 9.48
CA LEU A 15 -24.63 -38.21 8.25
C LEU A 15 -24.64 -36.71 8.56
N LEU A 16 -25.46 -36.26 9.51
CA LEU A 16 -25.47 -34.86 9.97
C LEU A 16 -24.17 -34.46 10.67
N LEU A 17 -23.55 -35.37 11.44
CA LEU A 17 -22.25 -35.12 12.06
C LEU A 17 -21.11 -34.99 11.03
N LEU A 18 -21.19 -35.69 9.90
CA LEU A 18 -20.21 -35.56 8.81
C LEU A 18 -20.37 -34.25 8.02
N VAL A 19 -21.58 -33.70 7.93
CA VAL A 19 -21.85 -32.39 7.28
C VAL A 19 -21.47 -31.21 8.18
N LEU A 20 -21.45 -31.41 9.50
CA LEU A 20 -21.06 -30.41 10.49
C LEU A 20 -19.57 -30.43 10.86
N MET A 21 -18.76 -31.31 10.25
CA MET A 21 -17.32 -31.22 10.44
C MET A 21 -16.83 -29.89 9.85
N PRO A 22 -16.22 -29.01 10.67
CA PRO A 22 -15.62 -27.80 10.14
C PRO A 22 -14.61 -28.24 9.07
N GLN A 23 -14.78 -27.74 7.84
CA GLN A 23 -13.73 -27.91 6.85
C GLN A 23 -12.46 -27.34 7.45
N VAL A 24 -11.50 -28.21 7.76
CA VAL A 24 -10.18 -27.84 8.25
C VAL A 24 -9.50 -27.07 7.12
N HIS A 25 -9.77 -25.77 7.06
CA HIS A 25 -9.00 -24.85 6.26
C HIS A 25 -7.69 -24.73 7.04
N ALA A 26 -6.63 -25.35 6.52
CA ALA A 26 -5.29 -25.20 7.06
C ALA A 26 -4.89 -23.73 6.99
N ARG A 27 -5.23 -22.97 8.02
CA ARG A 27 -4.67 -21.65 8.33
C ARG A 27 -3.63 -21.81 9.43
N ASP A 28 -2.66 -22.70 9.19
CA ASP A 28 -1.44 -22.70 10.00
C ASP A 28 -0.45 -21.78 9.26
N VAL A 29 -0.40 -20.51 9.65
CA VAL A 29 0.53 -19.53 9.10
C VAL A 29 1.80 -19.53 9.94
N SER A 30 2.96 -19.75 9.33
CA SER A 30 4.23 -19.73 10.05
C SER A 30 4.88 -18.35 9.99
N MET A 31 4.58 -17.51 10.98
CA MET A 31 5.14 -16.15 11.08
C MET A 31 6.69 -16.11 11.19
N ALA A 32 7.33 -17.22 11.57
CA ALA A 32 8.77 -17.28 11.81
C ALA A 32 9.59 -17.91 10.68
N SER A 33 8.98 -18.70 9.77
CA SER A 33 9.74 -19.52 8.81
C SER A 33 9.75 -18.99 7.36
N GLY A 34 9.10 -17.85 7.08
CA GLY A 34 8.99 -17.30 5.73
C GLY A 34 8.06 -18.10 4.81
N ASN A 35 7.17 -18.92 5.38
CA ASN A 35 6.16 -19.65 4.62
C ASN A 35 4.79 -19.00 4.84
N LEU A 36 4.24 -18.51 3.73
CA LEU A 36 3.06 -17.64 3.69
C LEU A 36 1.79 -18.42 4.13
N LEU A 37 1.65 -19.71 3.76
CA LEU A 37 0.48 -20.52 4.10
C LEU A 37 0.80 -21.98 4.51
N LEU A 38 2.04 -22.41 4.33
CA LEU A 38 2.45 -23.79 4.60
C LEU A 38 3.34 -23.84 5.83
N THR A 39 3.23 -24.89 6.62
CA THR A 39 4.13 -25.18 7.74
C THR A 39 4.77 -26.55 7.55
N PRO A 40 5.73 -26.93 8.41
CA PRO A 40 6.26 -28.29 8.43
C PRO A 40 5.21 -29.41 8.56
N SER A 41 3.96 -29.11 8.93
CA SER A 41 2.86 -30.09 8.93
C SER A 41 2.24 -30.35 7.54
N HIS A 42 2.64 -29.60 6.51
CA HIS A 42 2.06 -29.72 5.16
C HIS A 42 2.17 -31.15 4.61
N GLY A 43 1.02 -31.71 4.22
CA GLY A 43 0.93 -33.11 3.78
C GLY A 43 1.32 -34.09 4.88
N GLN A 44 0.94 -33.80 6.14
CA GLN A 44 1.38 -34.56 7.33
C GLN A 44 2.92 -34.60 7.47
N GLY A 45 3.60 -33.58 6.93
CA GLY A 45 5.05 -33.47 6.88
C GLY A 45 5.69 -34.10 5.64
N GLU A 46 5.01 -35.00 4.94
CA GLU A 46 5.58 -35.68 3.76
C GLU A 46 5.74 -34.76 2.54
N ALA A 47 4.99 -33.67 2.49
CA ALA A 47 5.08 -32.68 1.42
C ALA A 47 6.13 -31.61 1.71
N TRP A 48 6.53 -31.43 2.96
CA TRP A 48 7.50 -30.40 3.35
C TRP A 48 8.88 -30.66 2.75
N GLY A 49 9.54 -29.60 2.29
CA GLY A 49 10.85 -29.69 1.64
C GLY A 49 10.83 -30.20 0.20
N LYS A 50 9.66 -30.56 -0.35
CA LYS A 50 9.54 -30.92 -1.77
C LYS A 50 9.40 -29.69 -2.64
N SER A 51 10.28 -29.56 -3.64
CA SER A 51 10.28 -28.42 -4.58
C SER A 51 9.30 -28.58 -5.74
N LYS A 52 8.88 -29.81 -6.05
CA LYS A 52 7.96 -30.13 -7.14
C LYS A 52 6.54 -30.31 -6.63
N CYS A 53 5.78 -29.22 -6.61
CA CYS A 53 4.37 -29.21 -6.19
C CYS A 53 3.51 -30.21 -7.01
N SER A 54 3.84 -30.41 -8.29
CA SER A 54 3.18 -31.34 -9.19
C SER A 54 3.27 -32.81 -8.78
N SER A 55 4.23 -33.16 -7.91
CA SER A 55 4.38 -34.54 -7.43
C SER A 55 3.30 -34.93 -6.41
N CYS A 56 2.60 -33.96 -5.83
CA CYS A 56 1.55 -34.18 -4.82
C CYS A 56 0.21 -33.54 -5.22
N HIS A 57 0.22 -32.53 -6.08
CA HIS A 57 -0.97 -31.78 -6.47
C HIS A 57 -1.27 -31.91 -7.96
N PHE A 58 -2.56 -32.03 -8.27
CA PHE A 58 -3.09 -32.01 -9.64
C PHE A 58 -3.80 -30.69 -9.88
N MET A 59 -3.34 -29.94 -10.91
CA MET A 59 -3.80 -28.57 -11.18
C MET A 59 -5.32 -28.44 -11.25
N SER A 60 -5.99 -29.37 -11.95
CA SER A 60 -7.45 -29.38 -12.15
C SER A 60 -8.26 -29.46 -10.86
N ARG A 61 -7.65 -29.92 -9.76
CA ARG A 61 -8.29 -30.09 -8.45
C ARG A 61 -7.97 -28.96 -7.47
N LEU A 62 -7.06 -28.06 -7.81
CA LEU A 62 -6.67 -26.96 -6.94
C LEU A 62 -7.69 -25.82 -6.99
N HIS A 63 -7.84 -25.11 -5.87
CA HIS A 63 -8.51 -23.80 -5.78
C HIS A 63 -9.98 -23.76 -6.27
N ASN A 64 -10.70 -24.88 -6.23
CA ASN A 64 -12.11 -24.94 -6.65
C ASN A 64 -13.03 -23.95 -5.90
N THR A 65 -12.68 -23.60 -4.66
CA THR A 65 -13.43 -22.66 -3.81
C THR A 65 -12.99 -21.20 -3.98
N VAL A 66 -11.91 -20.94 -4.73
CA VAL A 66 -11.39 -19.58 -5.00
C VAL A 66 -11.17 -19.38 -6.51
N PRO A 67 -12.25 -19.26 -7.31
CA PRO A 67 -12.19 -19.31 -8.77
C PRO A 67 -11.23 -18.30 -9.42
N LYS A 68 -11.12 -17.08 -8.87
CA LYS A 68 -10.20 -16.05 -9.38
C LYS A 68 -8.73 -16.51 -9.31
N ILE A 69 -8.33 -17.14 -8.21
CA ILE A 69 -6.98 -17.69 -8.04
C ILE A 69 -6.82 -18.94 -8.91
N LYS A 70 -7.85 -19.79 -9.00
CA LYS A 70 -7.83 -20.98 -9.86
C LYS A 70 -7.47 -20.64 -11.30
N VAL A 71 -8.12 -19.64 -11.90
CA VAL A 71 -7.85 -19.22 -13.29
C VAL A 71 -6.39 -18.82 -13.49
N ILE A 72 -5.81 -18.06 -12.55
CA ILE A 72 -4.41 -17.63 -12.60
C ILE A 72 -3.48 -18.86 -12.50
N VAL A 73 -3.75 -19.74 -11.55
CA VAL A 73 -2.96 -20.94 -11.26
C VAL A 73 -3.03 -21.96 -12.42
N GLU A 74 -4.18 -22.16 -13.05
CA GLU A 74 -4.33 -23.01 -14.23
C GLU A 74 -3.55 -22.46 -15.43
N LYS A 75 -3.59 -21.14 -15.64
CA LYS A 75 -2.89 -20.48 -16.74
C LYS A 75 -1.36 -20.49 -16.56
N LYS A 76 -0.89 -20.25 -15.35
CA LYS A 76 0.55 -20.05 -15.05
C LYS A 76 1.24 -21.24 -14.42
N GLY A 77 0.47 -22.27 -14.08
CA GLY A 77 0.94 -23.51 -13.49
C GLY A 77 1.56 -23.33 -12.10
N PHE A 78 2.39 -24.30 -11.73
CA PHE A 78 3.02 -24.40 -10.39
C PHE A 78 4.01 -23.27 -10.06
N SER A 79 4.35 -22.41 -11.02
CA SER A 79 5.18 -21.21 -10.78
C SER A 79 4.50 -20.21 -9.82
N THR A 80 3.18 -20.26 -9.73
CA THR A 80 2.36 -19.42 -8.83
C THR A 80 2.44 -19.85 -7.38
N CYS A 81 2.74 -21.13 -7.11
CA CYS A 81 2.60 -21.72 -5.78
C CYS A 81 3.50 -21.03 -4.75
N THR A 82 4.77 -20.76 -5.09
CA THR A 82 5.68 -20.11 -4.14
C THR A 82 5.41 -18.63 -3.93
N GLY A 83 4.57 -18.01 -4.78
CA GLY A 83 4.09 -16.65 -4.59
C GLY A 83 3.11 -16.49 -3.43
N CYS A 84 2.27 -17.50 -3.17
CA CYS A 84 1.23 -17.44 -2.13
C CYS A 84 1.44 -18.45 -1.00
N HIS A 85 2.06 -19.61 -1.26
CA HIS A 85 2.26 -20.66 -0.26
C HIS A 85 3.64 -20.63 0.41
N GLY A 86 4.55 -19.78 -0.08
CA GLY A 86 5.93 -19.70 0.39
C GLY A 86 6.82 -20.77 -0.23
N SER A 87 7.99 -21.02 0.37
CA SER A 87 8.99 -21.92 -0.23
C SER A 87 8.73 -23.41 0.03
N ASN A 88 7.68 -23.76 0.80
CA ASN A 88 7.40 -25.12 1.27
C ASN A 88 8.62 -25.75 1.96
N GLY A 89 9.33 -24.97 2.77
CA GLY A 89 10.56 -25.43 3.46
C GLY A 89 11.77 -25.63 2.55
N THR A 90 11.70 -25.24 1.27
CA THR A 90 12.82 -25.33 0.32
C THR A 90 13.56 -24.00 0.19
N LYS A 91 14.60 -23.99 -0.66
CA LYS A 91 15.31 -22.78 -1.09
C LYS A 91 14.67 -22.07 -2.29
N ALA A 92 13.48 -22.49 -2.72
CA ALA A 92 12.79 -21.85 -3.84
C ALA A 92 12.44 -20.40 -3.49
N ALA A 93 12.77 -19.48 -4.41
CA ALA A 93 12.44 -18.06 -4.25
C ALA A 93 10.92 -17.85 -4.40
N ARG A 94 10.37 -16.86 -3.67
CA ARG A 94 8.96 -16.50 -3.85
C ARG A 94 8.78 -15.76 -5.17
N GLN A 95 7.63 -16.01 -5.77
CA GLN A 95 7.28 -15.52 -7.09
C GLN A 95 6.06 -14.58 -7.02
N CYS A 96 6.10 -13.61 -6.11
CA CYS A 96 4.99 -12.70 -5.83
C CYS A 96 4.44 -12.05 -7.11
N LEU A 97 5.34 -11.65 -8.01
CA LEU A 97 4.98 -10.91 -9.22
C LEU A 97 4.39 -11.79 -10.34
N VAL A 98 4.46 -13.11 -10.21
CA VAL A 98 3.73 -14.01 -11.09
C VAL A 98 2.22 -13.79 -10.93
N CYS A 99 1.74 -13.44 -9.73
CA CYS A 99 0.32 -13.12 -9.49
C CYS A 99 0.08 -11.61 -9.39
N HIS A 100 0.92 -10.87 -8.64
CA HIS A 100 0.77 -9.42 -8.42
C HIS A 100 1.29 -8.58 -9.59
N ASN A 101 0.61 -8.69 -10.73
CA ASN A 101 0.86 -7.89 -11.92
C ASN A 101 -0.44 -7.30 -12.46
N VAL A 102 -0.30 -6.37 -13.41
CA VAL A 102 -1.40 -5.57 -13.98
C VAL A 102 -2.46 -6.38 -14.72
N ASN A 103 -2.19 -7.64 -15.10
CA ASN A 103 -3.14 -8.45 -15.84
C ASN A 103 -3.95 -9.38 -14.94
N ASP A 104 -3.34 -9.93 -13.88
CA ASP A 104 -3.99 -10.95 -13.05
C ASP A 104 -4.55 -10.37 -11.75
N LEU A 105 -3.84 -9.43 -11.12
CA LEU A 105 -4.27 -8.74 -9.89
C LEU A 105 -4.02 -7.22 -9.99
N PRO A 106 -4.69 -6.51 -10.91
CA PRO A 106 -4.44 -5.08 -11.18
C PRO A 106 -4.74 -4.14 -10.00
N VAL A 107 -5.64 -4.55 -9.11
CA VAL A 107 -6.16 -3.69 -8.05
C VAL A 107 -5.43 -3.85 -6.72
N ASN A 108 -4.77 -4.98 -6.47
CA ASN A 108 -4.17 -5.30 -5.17
C ASN A 108 -2.82 -6.03 -5.33
N PRO A 109 -1.69 -5.37 -5.08
CA PRO A 109 -1.51 -3.92 -4.97
C PRO A 109 -1.44 -3.23 -6.34
N ILE A 110 -1.85 -1.96 -6.41
CA ILE A 110 -1.68 -1.14 -7.63
C ILE A 110 -0.20 -0.79 -7.80
N ARG A 111 0.43 -1.35 -8.84
CA ARG A 111 1.88 -1.25 -9.11
C ARG A 111 2.20 -0.57 -10.43
N THR A 112 1.47 0.48 -10.81
CA THR A 112 1.67 1.20 -12.09
C THR A 112 2.64 2.38 -11.97
N GLY A 113 3.24 2.83 -13.08
CA GLY A 113 4.25 3.91 -13.13
C GLY A 113 5.69 3.42 -13.33
N LYS A 114 6.70 4.27 -13.12
CA LYS A 114 8.13 3.90 -13.27
C LYS A 114 8.91 3.95 -11.96
N HIS A 115 8.55 4.84 -11.04
CA HIS A 115 9.20 4.99 -9.76
C HIS A 115 8.66 3.95 -8.78
N ARG A 116 9.57 3.28 -8.05
CA ARG A 116 9.24 2.16 -7.15
C ARG A 116 10.10 2.18 -5.90
N HIS A 117 9.63 1.55 -4.82
CA HIS A 117 10.51 1.20 -3.71
C HIS A 117 11.47 0.10 -4.16
N ASP A 118 12.67 0.49 -4.58
CA ASP A 118 13.74 -0.40 -5.05
C ASP A 118 15.05 -0.27 -4.24
N PHE A 119 15.03 0.56 -3.19
CA PHE A 119 16.15 0.90 -2.30
C PHE A 119 17.39 1.48 -3.03
N ASN A 120 17.24 1.96 -4.27
CA ASN A 120 18.31 2.55 -5.06
C ASN A 120 17.87 3.77 -5.88
N LEU A 121 17.95 4.96 -5.28
CA LEU A 121 17.51 6.22 -5.90
C LEU A 121 18.27 6.65 -7.17
N LYS A 122 19.38 6.00 -7.52
CA LYS A 122 20.15 6.35 -8.74
C LYS A 122 19.53 5.80 -10.02
N LYS A 123 18.73 4.75 -9.93
CA LYS A 123 18.12 4.09 -11.08
C LYS A 123 16.76 3.56 -10.65
N ASP A 124 15.69 4.04 -11.28
CA ASP A 124 14.39 3.39 -11.18
C ASP A 124 14.48 2.00 -11.79
N LEU A 125 14.63 0.99 -10.95
CA LEU A 125 14.68 -0.41 -11.37
C LEU A 125 13.29 -1.03 -11.21
N PRO A 126 12.88 -1.91 -12.14
CA PRO A 126 11.68 -2.70 -11.93
C PRO A 126 11.76 -3.47 -10.61
N THR A 127 10.72 -3.37 -9.77
CA THR A 127 10.64 -4.16 -8.54
C THR A 127 10.60 -5.65 -8.88
N THR A 128 11.40 -6.44 -8.18
CA THR A 128 11.49 -7.89 -8.26
C THR A 128 10.75 -8.57 -7.09
N SER A 129 10.41 -9.85 -7.20
CA SER A 129 9.80 -10.60 -6.08
C SER A 129 10.66 -10.56 -4.81
N ALA A 130 12.00 -10.60 -4.96
CA ALA A 130 12.92 -10.51 -3.83
C ALA A 130 12.83 -9.15 -3.09
N GLN A 131 12.55 -8.07 -3.82
CA GLN A 131 12.31 -6.75 -3.20
C GLN A 131 10.96 -6.71 -2.47
N CYS A 132 9.93 -7.41 -2.96
CA CYS A 132 8.68 -7.55 -2.22
C CYS A 132 8.89 -8.24 -0.87
N GLU A 133 9.73 -9.26 -0.81
CA GLU A 133 10.05 -9.98 0.43
C GLU A 133 10.80 -9.14 1.48
N VAL A 134 11.38 -7.98 1.09
CA VAL A 134 11.95 -7.05 2.08
C VAL A 134 10.88 -6.57 3.03
N CYS A 135 9.72 -6.21 2.49
CA CYS A 135 8.59 -5.71 3.26
C CYS A 135 7.55 -6.78 3.55
N HIS A 136 7.48 -7.89 2.81
CA HIS A 136 6.41 -8.90 2.94
C HIS A 136 6.95 -10.30 3.22
N VAL A 137 7.92 -10.41 4.14
CA VAL A 137 8.57 -11.70 4.43
C VAL A 137 7.61 -12.72 5.08
N GLY A 138 6.53 -12.27 5.72
CA GLY A 138 5.61 -13.11 6.50
C GLY A 138 4.12 -12.92 6.19
N SER A 139 3.79 -12.23 5.10
CA SER A 139 2.40 -12.02 4.67
C SER A 139 1.68 -13.35 4.49
N ASP A 140 0.44 -13.46 4.94
CA ASP A 140 -0.32 -14.70 4.77
C ASP A 140 -1.05 -14.76 3.42
N MET A 141 -1.08 -13.64 2.69
CA MET A 141 -1.65 -13.51 1.34
C MET A 141 -3.12 -13.94 1.28
N ASP A 142 -3.88 -13.75 2.37
CA ASP A 142 -5.27 -14.19 2.45
C ASP A 142 -6.27 -13.26 1.74
N GLY A 143 -5.78 -12.11 1.27
CA GLY A 143 -6.53 -11.10 0.54
C GLY A 143 -6.97 -9.92 1.41
N THR A 144 -6.81 -10.02 2.72
CA THR A 144 -6.88 -8.92 3.67
C THR A 144 -5.47 -8.36 3.86
N PHE A 145 -5.35 -7.05 4.14
CA PHE A 145 -4.07 -6.45 4.48
C PHE A 145 -4.08 -6.03 5.94
N GLU A 146 -3.22 -6.65 6.73
CA GLU A 146 -3.02 -6.39 8.14
C GLU A 146 -1.57 -6.00 8.36
N ILE A 147 -1.32 -4.75 8.74
CA ILE A 147 0.03 -4.19 8.88
C ILE A 147 0.96 -5.06 9.74
N LYS A 148 0.44 -5.68 10.81
CA LYS A 148 1.22 -6.50 11.75
C LYS A 148 1.52 -7.90 11.24
N GLN A 149 0.76 -8.38 10.25
CA GLN A 149 0.88 -9.71 9.66
C GLN A 149 1.64 -9.64 8.33
N ASP A 150 1.27 -8.68 7.48
CA ASP A 150 1.76 -8.60 6.11
C ASP A 150 3.08 -7.87 5.96
N LEU A 151 3.44 -7.02 6.93
CA LEU A 151 4.71 -6.31 6.89
C LEU A 151 5.78 -7.00 7.74
N THR A 152 6.97 -7.14 7.16
CA THR A 152 8.21 -7.53 7.84
C THR A 152 8.41 -6.59 9.00
N MET A 153 8.56 -7.12 10.21
CA MET A 153 8.88 -6.34 11.41
C MET A 153 10.35 -5.88 11.39
N PHE A 154 10.56 -4.58 11.20
CA PHE A 154 11.82 -3.87 11.32
C PHE A 154 12.03 -3.42 12.76
N ASN A 155 13.27 -3.26 13.17
CA ASN A 155 13.57 -2.90 14.55
C ASN A 155 13.21 -1.44 14.82
N ASP A 156 12.54 -1.19 15.93
CA ASP A 156 12.46 0.11 16.58
C ASP A 156 13.82 0.47 17.23
N LYS A 157 14.11 1.77 17.31
CA LYS A 157 15.37 2.30 17.87
C LYS A 157 15.53 2.00 19.35
N LEU A 158 14.45 2.11 20.12
CA LEU A 158 14.46 2.08 21.58
C LEU A 158 14.08 0.71 22.13
N VAL A 159 13.10 0.05 21.51
CA VAL A 159 12.49 -1.19 22.00
C VAL A 159 13.02 -2.42 21.26
N GLY A 160 13.65 -2.25 20.10
CA GLY A 160 14.06 -3.35 19.25
C GLY A 160 12.88 -3.94 18.47
N LYS A 161 12.65 -5.25 18.50
CA LYS A 161 11.55 -5.85 17.73
C LYS A 161 10.21 -5.66 18.43
N SER A 162 9.36 -4.79 17.88
CA SER A 162 7.98 -4.56 18.33
C SER A 162 7.03 -4.51 17.13
N ALA A 163 5.75 -4.81 17.36
CA ALA A 163 4.73 -4.63 16.33
C ALA A 163 4.61 -3.16 15.91
N TYR A 164 4.14 -2.92 14.69
CA TYR A 164 3.85 -1.57 14.21
C TYR A 164 2.61 -1.02 14.89
N VAL A 165 2.67 0.26 15.28
CA VAL A 165 1.49 0.98 15.77
C VAL A 165 0.58 1.31 14.60
N ASP A 166 1.15 1.90 13.55
CA ASP A 166 0.47 2.33 12.33
C ASP A 166 1.44 2.29 11.12
N VAL A 167 0.96 2.76 9.97
CA VAL A 167 1.74 2.77 8.72
C VAL A 167 2.90 3.76 8.75
N ASN A 168 2.79 4.83 9.54
CA ASN A 168 3.85 5.84 9.67
C ASN A 168 5.01 5.25 10.47
N ASP A 169 4.72 4.55 11.57
CA ASP A 169 5.71 3.78 12.34
C ASP A 169 6.50 2.84 11.42
N PHE A 170 5.81 2.06 10.57
CA PHE A 170 6.47 1.22 9.56
C PHE A 170 7.44 2.03 8.66
N CYS A 171 6.98 3.14 8.11
CA CYS A 171 7.78 3.99 7.22
C CYS A 171 9.03 4.52 7.94
N ILE A 172 8.87 5.12 9.13
CA ILE A 172 9.96 5.77 9.86
C ILE A 172 11.00 4.78 10.38
N ARG A 173 10.68 3.48 10.56
CA ARG A 173 11.70 2.45 10.91
C ARG A 173 12.79 2.32 9.85
N CYS A 174 12.50 2.67 8.59
CA CYS A 174 13.47 2.68 7.50
C CYS A 174 13.86 4.10 7.08
N HIS A 175 12.91 5.04 7.05
CA HIS A 175 13.10 6.43 6.60
C HIS A 175 13.54 7.35 7.75
N ASN A 176 14.61 6.96 8.43
CA ASN A 176 15.24 7.75 9.48
C ASN A 176 16.75 7.92 9.20
N ARG A 177 17.35 8.97 9.76
CA ARG A 177 18.75 9.32 9.46
C ARG A 177 19.70 8.55 10.37
N ASP A 178 19.32 8.38 11.64
CA ASP A 178 20.25 8.03 12.71
C ASP A 178 20.23 6.53 13.07
N HIS A 179 19.21 5.77 12.64
CA HIS A 179 18.96 4.39 13.08
C HIS A 179 18.34 3.50 11.99
N GLN A 180 18.82 3.62 10.75
CA GLN A 180 18.32 2.80 9.64
C GLN A 180 18.55 1.31 9.87
N GLN A 181 17.66 0.49 9.30
CA GLN A 181 17.78 -0.96 9.31
C GLN A 181 19.11 -1.40 8.67
N LYS A 182 19.98 -2.05 9.45
CA LYS A 182 21.36 -2.40 9.03
C LYS A 182 21.43 -3.13 7.68
N LYS A 183 20.46 -4.00 7.39
CA LYS A 183 20.40 -4.80 6.14
C LYS A 183 19.71 -4.09 4.98
N HIS A 184 18.95 -3.03 5.25
CA HIS A 184 18.09 -2.34 4.28
C HIS A 184 18.35 -0.83 4.27
N LYS A 185 19.60 -0.42 4.51
CA LYS A 185 19.98 1.00 4.46
C LYS A 185 19.66 1.60 3.10
N ILE A 186 19.01 2.75 3.10
CA ILE A 186 18.70 3.53 1.91
C ILE A 186 20.03 4.08 1.39
N LYS A 187 20.43 3.64 0.19
CA LYS A 187 21.67 4.08 -0.44
C LYS A 187 21.39 5.28 -1.33
N ASN A 188 22.30 6.25 -1.31
CA ASN A 188 22.24 7.46 -2.14
C ASN A 188 20.98 8.32 -1.87
N ALA A 189 20.69 8.65 -0.61
CA ALA A 189 19.55 9.50 -0.17
C ALA A 189 19.45 10.91 -0.81
N GLY A 190 20.35 11.24 -1.75
CA GLY A 190 20.43 12.53 -2.42
C GLY A 190 21.14 13.59 -1.58
N LYS A 191 21.20 14.82 -2.10
CA LYS A 191 21.76 15.98 -1.38
C LYS A 191 20.81 16.57 -0.34
N ARG A 192 19.51 16.24 -0.41
CA ARG A 192 18.48 16.78 0.47
C ARG A 192 18.19 15.90 1.69
N ASP A 193 18.72 14.67 1.74
CA ASP A 193 18.48 13.68 2.82
C ASP A 193 17.00 13.47 3.20
N GLN A 194 16.04 13.95 2.39
CA GLN A 194 14.60 13.95 2.69
C GLN A 194 14.07 12.52 2.79
N SER A 195 14.52 11.63 1.91
CA SER A 195 14.17 10.21 1.95
C SER A 195 14.60 9.50 3.24
N ILE A 196 15.52 10.06 4.03
CA ILE A 196 15.93 9.51 5.32
C ILE A 196 15.61 10.48 6.47
N ALA A 197 14.88 11.56 6.20
CA ALA A 197 14.50 12.56 7.19
C ALA A 197 13.03 12.43 7.63
N ALA A 198 12.28 11.47 7.08
CA ALA A 198 10.84 11.36 7.31
C ALA A 198 10.47 11.31 8.80
N GLU A 199 11.26 10.67 9.66
CA GLU A 199 11.02 10.72 11.12
C GLU A 199 11.08 12.15 11.69
N ASN A 200 12.03 12.97 11.24
CA ASN A 200 12.13 14.37 11.66
C ASN A 200 10.99 15.22 11.10
N ASP A 201 10.60 14.96 9.85
CA ASP A 201 9.57 15.72 9.14
C ASP A 201 8.18 15.34 9.69
N PHE A 202 7.89 14.07 9.86
CA PHE A 202 6.65 13.55 10.45
C PHE A 202 6.40 14.07 11.86
N LEU A 203 7.43 14.06 12.73
CA LEU A 203 7.28 14.54 14.11
C LEU A 203 7.10 16.06 14.22
N LYS A 204 7.41 16.82 13.17
CA LYS A 204 7.48 18.29 13.22
C LYS A 204 6.56 19.03 12.26
N ILE A 205 6.13 18.41 11.15
CA ILE A 205 5.62 19.11 9.95
C ILE A 205 4.36 18.46 9.37
N ASP A 206 4.22 17.12 9.40
CA ASP A 206 3.15 16.40 8.68
C ASP A 206 1.78 16.41 9.41
N LYS A 207 1.31 17.61 9.77
CA LYS A 207 -0.05 17.87 10.24
C LYS A 207 -0.73 18.83 9.27
N HIS A 208 -2.00 18.59 8.93
CA HIS A 208 -2.77 19.53 8.11
C HIS A 208 -3.08 20.82 8.88
N GLY A 209 -2.16 21.77 9.03
CA GLY A 209 -2.44 23.08 9.62
C GLY A 209 -1.82 23.34 10.99
N VAL A 210 -2.13 24.52 11.52
CA VAL A 210 -1.17 25.37 12.23
C VAL A 210 -0.51 24.76 13.47
N THR A 211 0.81 24.94 13.55
CA THR A 211 1.66 24.68 14.72
C THR A 211 1.20 25.47 15.95
N ASP A 212 1.51 24.95 17.14
CA ASP A 212 1.18 25.61 18.41
C ASP A 212 1.67 27.08 18.41
N GLY A 213 0.75 28.01 18.70
CA GLY A 213 1.02 29.45 18.80
C GLY A 213 0.47 30.31 17.67
N ALA A 214 -0.07 29.72 16.60
CA ALA A 214 -0.76 30.47 15.57
C ALA A 214 -2.28 30.41 15.75
N GLU A 215 -2.92 31.57 15.83
CA GLU A 215 -4.37 31.68 15.94
C GLU A 215 -5.07 31.01 14.75
N VAL A 216 -6.21 30.38 15.04
CA VAL A 216 -7.09 29.66 14.09
C VAL A 216 -7.50 30.52 12.90
N GLU A 217 -7.42 31.85 13.02
CA GLU A 217 -7.85 32.84 12.04
C GLU A 217 -6.91 32.99 10.83
N ARG A 218 -5.71 32.39 10.85
CA ARG A 218 -4.85 32.25 9.65
C ARG A 218 -4.81 30.80 9.16
N ALA A 219 -5.96 30.25 8.80
CA ALA A 219 -5.96 29.11 7.89
C ALA A 219 -5.33 29.58 6.56
N LEU A 220 -4.06 29.24 6.32
CA LEU A 220 -3.37 29.55 5.05
C LEU A 220 -4.14 29.03 3.83
N TYR A 221 -5.03 28.05 4.04
CA TYR A 221 -5.85 27.46 3.00
C TYR A 221 -7.20 27.02 3.59
N PRO A 222 -8.36 27.56 3.19
CA PRO A 222 -9.68 27.01 3.52
C PRO A 222 -10.09 25.88 2.55
N GLY A 223 -10.75 24.83 3.03
CA GLY A 223 -11.38 23.81 2.17
C GLY A 223 -10.60 22.50 2.05
N LEU A 224 -10.53 21.73 3.13
CA LEU A 224 -10.21 20.31 3.07
C LEU A 224 -11.46 19.52 2.64
N ARG A 225 -11.27 18.47 1.85
CA ARG A 225 -12.35 17.52 1.56
C ARG A 225 -12.73 16.77 2.82
N GLU A 226 -14.01 16.39 2.88
CA GLU A 226 -14.52 15.53 3.94
C GLU A 226 -13.70 14.24 4.03
N GLY A 227 -13.14 13.98 5.21
CA GLY A 227 -12.13 12.94 5.46
C GLY A 227 -10.83 13.52 6.01
N TYR A 228 -10.43 14.71 5.54
CA TYR A 228 -9.30 15.46 6.11
C TYR A 228 -9.79 16.58 7.02
N GLN A 229 -9.04 16.81 8.10
CA GLN A 229 -9.32 17.87 9.06
C GLN A 229 -8.06 18.68 9.34
N TYR A 230 -8.23 19.96 9.65
CA TYR A 230 -7.08 20.71 10.12
C TYR A 230 -6.60 20.15 11.46
N LYS A 231 -5.28 20.13 11.65
CA LYS A 231 -4.53 19.55 12.76
C LYS A 231 -4.54 18.02 12.80
N SER A 232 -5.16 17.34 11.82
CA SER A 232 -5.03 15.89 11.71
C SER A 232 -3.63 15.52 11.24
N ILE A 233 -3.14 14.38 11.74
CA ILE A 233 -1.97 13.70 11.17
C ILE A 233 -2.36 13.19 9.79
N VAL A 234 -1.46 13.32 8.84
CA VAL A 234 -1.59 12.75 7.48
C VAL A 234 -0.65 11.56 7.40
N ASP A 235 -1.15 10.42 6.94
CA ASP A 235 -0.32 9.25 6.84
C ASP A 235 0.66 9.41 5.67
N CYS A 236 1.87 8.85 5.78
CA CYS A 236 2.86 8.87 4.71
C CYS A 236 2.27 8.35 3.40
N VAL A 237 1.36 7.37 3.50
CA VAL A 237 0.70 6.71 2.36
C VAL A 237 -0.45 7.51 1.75
N ASP A 238 -0.89 8.61 2.36
CA ASP A 238 -1.84 9.51 1.71
C ASP A 238 -1.22 10.22 0.51
N CYS A 239 0.05 10.59 0.65
CA CYS A 239 0.80 11.34 -0.37
C CYS A 239 1.79 10.46 -1.12
N HIS A 240 2.35 9.41 -0.51
CA HIS A 240 3.36 8.55 -1.11
C HIS A 240 2.84 7.13 -1.38
N THR A 241 3.22 6.55 -2.52
CA THR A 241 2.87 5.18 -2.85
C THR A 241 3.95 4.19 -2.44
N MET A 242 3.52 3.07 -1.85
CA MET A 242 4.40 1.95 -1.51
C MET A 242 4.86 1.16 -2.74
N HIS A 243 4.01 1.10 -3.76
CA HIS A 243 4.10 0.08 -4.79
C HIS A 243 4.41 0.63 -6.17
N GLY A 244 4.18 1.92 -6.39
CA GLY A 244 4.74 2.62 -7.53
C GLY A 244 3.88 3.71 -8.12
N THR A 245 4.55 4.68 -8.75
CA THR A 245 3.94 5.88 -9.34
C THR A 245 4.71 6.34 -10.59
N LYS A 246 4.08 7.18 -11.40
CA LYS A 246 4.72 7.97 -12.46
C LYS A 246 5.45 9.20 -11.92
N ASN A 247 5.08 9.69 -10.73
CA ASN A 247 5.60 10.92 -10.15
C ASN A 247 6.92 10.71 -9.39
N PRO A 248 7.82 11.71 -9.41
CA PRO A 248 9.04 11.66 -8.61
C PRO A 248 8.74 11.64 -7.10
N GLY A 249 9.72 11.21 -6.30
CA GLY A 249 9.58 11.17 -4.84
C GLY A 249 8.55 10.15 -4.33
N LEU A 250 8.14 9.21 -5.19
CA LEU A 250 7.07 8.25 -4.91
C LEU A 250 5.73 8.91 -4.54
N ILE A 251 5.48 10.13 -4.99
CA ILE A 251 4.21 10.81 -4.77
C ILE A 251 3.10 10.10 -5.56
N ILE A 252 1.89 9.96 -5.00
CA ILE A 252 0.79 9.29 -5.70
C ILE A 252 0.47 9.97 -7.04
N ASP A 253 0.17 9.16 -8.06
CA ASP A 253 -0.28 9.59 -9.39
C ASP A 253 -1.75 9.24 -9.66
N ASP A 254 -2.41 8.63 -8.67
CA ASP A 254 -3.76 8.10 -8.76
C ASP A 254 -4.35 8.01 -7.34
N SER A 255 -5.58 8.51 -7.15
CA SER A 255 -6.23 8.53 -5.83
C SER A 255 -6.41 7.13 -5.22
N ARG A 256 -6.38 6.05 -6.01
CA ARG A 256 -6.44 4.68 -5.47
C ARG A 256 -5.17 4.25 -4.74
N LYS A 257 -4.07 4.97 -4.93
CA LYS A 257 -2.76 4.64 -4.34
C LYS A 257 -2.48 5.40 -3.04
N GLY A 258 -3.35 6.32 -2.66
CA GLY A 258 -3.24 7.13 -1.45
C GLY A 258 -4.59 7.68 -1.04
N VAL A 259 -4.56 8.89 -0.47
CA VAL A 259 -5.71 9.60 0.08
C VAL A 259 -6.68 8.73 0.89
N PHE A 260 -6.14 7.93 1.79
CA PHE A 260 -6.86 6.84 2.47
C PHE A 260 -7.88 7.33 3.50
N HIS A 261 -7.78 8.59 3.94
CA HIS A 261 -8.80 9.23 4.77
C HIS A 261 -10.07 9.62 3.99
N LEU A 262 -10.02 9.68 2.66
CA LEU A 262 -11.19 9.96 1.84
C LEU A 262 -12.07 8.72 1.65
N ASP A 263 -13.34 8.97 1.36
CA ASP A 263 -14.31 7.92 1.09
C ASP A 263 -13.85 6.95 -0.02
N ALA A 264 -14.19 5.67 0.14
CA ALA A 264 -13.78 4.64 -0.81
C ALA A 264 -14.33 4.87 -2.23
N GLN A 265 -15.46 5.56 -2.40
CA GLN A 265 -16.00 5.93 -3.71
C GLN A 265 -15.09 6.93 -4.43
N PHE A 266 -14.58 7.95 -3.72
CA PHE A 266 -13.62 8.89 -4.28
C PHE A 266 -12.38 8.18 -4.85
N ARG A 267 -11.90 7.16 -4.14
CA ARG A 267 -10.80 6.32 -4.63
C ARG A 267 -11.23 5.45 -5.82
N LYS A 268 -12.44 4.90 -5.86
CA LYS A 268 -12.93 4.11 -7.01
C LYS A 268 -12.98 4.90 -8.32
N GLU A 269 -13.21 6.22 -8.25
CA GLU A 269 -13.22 7.12 -9.41
C GLU A 269 -11.82 7.30 -10.04
N ALA A 270 -10.75 6.97 -9.32
CA ALA A 270 -9.37 6.89 -9.83
C ALA A 270 -8.83 8.21 -10.42
N TYR A 271 -9.10 9.32 -9.73
CA TYR A 271 -8.57 10.64 -10.07
C TYR A 271 -7.06 10.62 -10.23
N LYS A 272 -6.56 11.16 -11.35
CA LYS A 272 -5.13 11.26 -11.63
C LYS A 272 -4.53 12.44 -10.89
N ALA A 273 -3.26 12.30 -10.50
CA ALA A 273 -2.50 13.38 -9.89
C ALA A 273 -1.14 13.45 -10.55
N GLU A 274 -1.00 14.09 -11.71
CA GLU A 274 0.30 14.24 -12.35
C GLU A 274 1.01 15.50 -11.83
N ILE A 275 2.33 15.43 -11.64
CA ILE A 275 3.17 16.60 -11.31
C ILE A 275 3.81 17.08 -12.60
N PHE A 276 3.51 18.31 -13.01
CA PHE A 276 4.02 18.87 -14.25
C PHE A 276 5.31 19.66 -14.03
N ASP A 277 6.27 19.55 -14.95
CA ASP A 277 7.53 20.30 -14.92
C ASP A 277 7.65 21.19 -16.16
N GLY A 278 6.82 22.23 -16.22
CA GLY A 278 6.87 23.22 -17.31
C GLY A 278 5.82 23.05 -18.41
N VAL A 279 5.23 21.87 -18.56
CA VAL A 279 4.22 21.56 -19.60
C VAL A 279 3.20 20.55 -19.07
N ASN A 280 1.90 20.81 -19.27
CA ASN A 280 0.81 19.91 -18.86
C ASN A 280 0.47 18.84 -19.93
N THR A 281 -0.50 17.96 -19.63
CA THR A 281 -0.94 16.90 -20.56
C THR A 281 -1.51 17.41 -21.89
N ASN A 282 -1.96 18.67 -21.95
CA ASN A 282 -2.50 19.30 -23.15
C ASN A 282 -1.44 20.04 -23.97
N GLY A 283 -0.17 20.02 -23.52
CA GLY A 283 0.93 20.73 -24.18
C GLY A 283 0.99 22.23 -23.82
N GLU A 284 0.21 22.69 -22.85
CA GLU A 284 0.20 24.07 -22.40
C GLU A 284 1.35 24.30 -21.41
N SER A 285 1.96 25.49 -21.47
CA SER A 285 2.99 25.87 -20.51
C SER A 285 2.36 26.04 -19.12
N VAL A 286 2.87 25.28 -18.16
CA VAL A 286 2.50 25.40 -16.74
C VAL A 286 3.76 25.63 -15.92
N PRO A 287 3.65 26.16 -14.70
CA PRO A 287 4.83 26.37 -13.88
C PRO A 287 5.53 25.06 -13.54
N LYS A 288 6.83 25.16 -13.29
CA LYS A 288 7.64 23.99 -12.95
C LYS A 288 7.21 23.46 -11.60
N SER A 289 7.07 22.14 -11.51
CA SER A 289 6.60 21.46 -10.30
C SER A 289 5.19 21.91 -9.91
N ASP A 290 4.26 21.89 -10.86
CA ASP A 290 2.84 22.12 -10.59
C ASP A 290 2.23 20.89 -9.89
N TYR A 291 1.77 21.08 -8.65
CA TYR A 291 1.14 20.06 -7.80
C TYR A 291 -0.39 20.15 -7.77
N SER A 292 -1.00 21.01 -8.60
CA SER A 292 -2.44 21.33 -8.47
C SER A 292 -3.34 20.08 -8.54
N GLN A 293 -3.01 19.12 -9.41
CA GLN A 293 -3.74 17.85 -9.50
C GLN A 293 -3.57 16.94 -8.27
N LEU A 294 -2.47 17.05 -7.54
CA LEU A 294 -2.28 16.33 -6.28
C LEU A 294 -3.05 17.03 -5.15
N CYS A 295 -2.90 18.35 -5.03
CA CYS A 295 -3.50 19.12 -3.95
C CYS A 295 -5.03 19.02 -3.96
N VAL A 296 -5.64 19.11 -5.15
CA VAL A 296 -7.09 19.02 -5.31
C VAL A 296 -7.66 17.65 -4.92
N LEU A 297 -6.83 16.61 -4.77
CA LEU A 297 -7.29 15.33 -4.23
C LEU A 297 -7.73 15.48 -2.77
N CYS A 298 -7.01 16.25 -1.97
CA CYS A 298 -7.31 16.45 -0.54
C CYS A 298 -8.08 17.75 -0.27
N HIS A 299 -8.01 18.70 -1.21
CA HIS A 299 -8.59 20.03 -1.07
C HIS A 299 -9.83 20.22 -1.95
N SER A 300 -10.80 20.93 -1.40
CA SER A 300 -11.98 21.43 -2.10
C SER A 300 -12.40 22.75 -1.45
N MET A 301 -12.10 23.86 -2.13
CA MET A 301 -12.57 25.19 -1.73
C MET A 301 -14.09 25.30 -1.91
N ASN A 302 -14.84 24.87 -0.88
CA ASN A 302 -16.27 25.08 -0.77
C ASN A 302 -16.57 26.45 -0.14
N VAL A 303 -16.11 27.50 -0.81
CA VAL A 303 -16.41 28.89 -0.49
C VAL A 303 -17.56 29.39 -1.37
N THR A 304 -18.16 30.54 -1.05
CA THR A 304 -19.25 31.11 -1.87
C THR A 304 -18.81 31.26 -3.34
N ASP A 305 -19.74 31.22 -4.30
CA ASP A 305 -19.39 31.31 -5.73
C ASP A 305 -18.58 32.56 -6.09
N GLN A 306 -18.70 33.63 -5.30
CA GLN A 306 -17.93 34.85 -5.45
C GLN A 306 -16.49 34.70 -4.92
N GLU A 307 -16.29 34.11 -3.75
CA GLU A 307 -14.96 33.79 -3.20
C GLU A 307 -14.23 32.72 -4.03
N ARG A 308 -14.98 31.77 -4.59
CA ARG A 308 -14.45 30.69 -5.45
C ARG A 308 -13.87 31.26 -6.75
N LYS A 309 -14.48 32.31 -7.31
CA LYS A 309 -14.00 33.00 -8.52
C LYS A 309 -12.79 33.89 -8.23
N LEU A 310 -12.76 34.54 -7.07
CA LEU A 310 -11.68 35.47 -6.70
C LEU A 310 -10.40 34.74 -6.23
N SER A 311 -10.53 33.53 -5.70
CA SER A 311 -9.40 32.72 -5.22
C SER A 311 -8.88 31.71 -6.24
N GLY A 312 -9.52 31.53 -7.41
CA GLY A 312 -9.14 30.50 -8.37
C GLY A 312 -9.73 29.10 -8.07
N GLY A 313 -10.54 28.95 -7.02
CA GLY A 313 -11.18 27.66 -6.67
C GLY A 313 -12.17 27.11 -7.68
N ALA A 314 -12.58 27.90 -8.67
CA ALA A 314 -13.40 27.40 -9.77
C ALA A 314 -12.57 26.74 -10.88
N GLN A 315 -11.24 26.85 -10.83
CA GLN A 315 -10.37 26.38 -11.88
C GLN A 315 -10.28 24.85 -11.88
N ASP A 316 -10.45 24.27 -13.06
CA ASP A 316 -10.21 22.85 -13.30
C ASP A 316 -8.70 22.59 -13.29
N THR A 317 -8.29 21.59 -12.53
CA THR A 317 -6.90 21.14 -12.42
C THR A 317 -6.52 20.15 -13.54
N GLY A 318 -7.46 19.78 -14.41
CA GLY A 318 -7.24 18.89 -15.54
C GLY A 318 -7.35 17.39 -15.20
N ASN A 319 -7.75 17.06 -13.98
CA ASN A 319 -8.05 15.69 -13.54
C ASN A 319 -9.54 15.49 -13.21
N GLY A 320 -10.41 16.44 -13.60
CA GLY A 320 -11.85 16.39 -13.32
C GLY A 320 -12.24 16.89 -11.94
N LEU A 321 -11.30 17.48 -11.21
CA LEU A 321 -11.54 18.14 -9.92
C LEU A 321 -11.27 19.64 -10.02
N ASN A 322 -11.81 20.37 -9.05
CA ASN A 322 -11.61 21.79 -8.88
C ASN A 322 -11.47 22.11 -7.39
N GLY A 323 -11.16 23.37 -7.09
CA GLY A 323 -11.14 23.87 -5.72
C GLY A 323 -9.76 24.01 -5.14
N VAL A 324 -8.75 24.41 -5.94
CA VAL A 324 -7.45 24.90 -5.46
C VAL A 324 -7.13 26.28 -6.05
N HIS A 325 -6.49 27.14 -5.25
CA HIS A 325 -5.99 28.43 -5.73
C HIS A 325 -4.67 28.27 -6.48
N PHE A 326 -4.34 29.23 -7.34
CA PHE A 326 -3.01 29.34 -7.97
C PHE A 326 -2.58 28.07 -8.73
N ASN A 327 -3.19 27.83 -9.89
CA ASN A 327 -2.71 26.91 -10.92
C ASN A 327 -1.39 27.38 -11.58
N ASP A 328 -0.67 28.33 -10.96
CA ASP A 328 0.64 28.82 -11.39
C ASP A 328 1.80 28.23 -10.54
N GLY A 329 1.55 27.14 -9.81
CA GLY A 329 2.57 26.26 -9.23
C GLY A 329 3.49 26.88 -8.16
N ALA A 330 3.30 28.14 -7.76
CA ALA A 330 4.22 28.84 -6.88
C ALA A 330 3.97 28.59 -5.37
N ASP A 331 2.75 28.22 -4.96
CA ASP A 331 2.38 28.18 -3.52
C ASP A 331 2.17 26.76 -2.95
N CYS A 332 1.83 25.79 -3.80
CA CYS A 332 1.60 24.41 -3.35
C CYS A 332 2.89 23.71 -2.89
N VAL A 333 4.03 23.99 -3.53
CA VAL A 333 5.35 23.42 -3.18
C VAL A 333 5.78 23.86 -1.78
N THR A 334 5.50 25.12 -1.45
CA THR A 334 5.76 25.72 -0.13
C THR A 334 5.04 24.95 0.98
N CYS A 335 3.78 24.57 0.74
CA CYS A 335 2.96 23.86 1.70
C CYS A 335 3.21 22.34 1.75
N HIS A 336 3.65 21.72 0.65
CA HIS A 336 3.73 20.27 0.50
C HIS A 336 5.15 19.72 0.23
N SER A 337 6.19 20.54 0.42
CA SER A 337 7.57 20.04 0.43
C SER A 337 7.98 19.61 1.85
N HIS A 338 8.52 18.39 1.97
CA HIS A 338 9.14 17.86 3.18
C HIS A 338 10.26 18.79 3.66
N GLY A 339 9.92 19.74 4.53
CA GLY A 339 10.89 20.59 5.22
C GLY A 339 10.90 22.10 4.96
N GLU A 340 9.79 22.77 4.61
CA GLU A 340 9.84 24.24 4.53
C GLU A 340 9.74 25.00 5.86
N ARG A 341 10.53 26.08 5.90
CA ARG A 341 10.81 27.00 7.02
C ARG A 341 9.59 27.77 7.52
N VAL A 342 8.52 27.83 6.74
CA VAL A 342 7.37 28.72 6.97
C VAL A 342 6.58 28.35 8.23
N GLN A 343 6.47 27.05 8.57
CA GLN A 343 5.83 26.61 9.82
C GLN A 343 6.73 26.78 11.06
N LYS A 344 8.02 27.11 10.89
CA LYS A 344 8.98 27.38 11.97
C LYS A 344 9.16 28.86 12.29
N GLY A 345 8.42 29.77 11.63
CA GLY A 345 8.55 31.20 11.87
C GLY A 345 9.95 31.75 11.54
N LEU A 346 10.55 31.27 10.43
CA LEU A 346 11.78 31.82 9.84
C LEU A 346 11.47 32.66 8.61
#